data_AF-A0A2G9PSD5-F1
#
_entry.id   AF-A0A2G9PSD5-F1
#
_cell.length_a   1.000
_cell.length_b   1.000
_cell.length_c   1.000
_cell.angle_alpha   90.00
_cell.angle_beta   90.00
_cell.angle_gamma   90.00
#
_symmetry.space_group_name_H-M   'P 1'
#
loop_
_entity.id
_entity.type
_entity.pdbx_description
1 polymer ?
#
loop_
_entity_poly.entity_id
_entity_poly.type
_entity_poly.pdbx_seq_one_letter_code
_entity_poly.pdbx_strand_id
1 'polypeptide(L)'
;KRSWRAKCECGSETVALPLCAKCGRAVEGDTCPCGGRISLYSKQRVELSALYESALRRVGMRHGDVAVLKGVIGLISNDKSPEALEKGLLRARHDVSVFRDGTCRYDATEIPATHFVPQEVGVTAAQLRELGYDVESDGETVELKVQDIILSKHASEYLLRVAKCIDDMLVYHYGLPPYYEARQPEDMLGKHVIAIAPHTSAGIVSRIIAFSDVRGIIAHPYLHCACRRNADGDELCVMLLLDGLLNFSRHFLPSSRGGQMDAPLVLMTELDPAEVDDEVHAMDTCSEYPLAFYEATLRCASPSEVKLETVADRLGKPSQYEGIGFTHRAALRGPVESRYVSKDLEVMRKKVQAELDLMLRIRAVDAQNAIERVILSHFLPDIYGNLRAFSKQKFRCVDCNARYRRVPLAGKCVKCGGKIILTISRGSVEKYLEISKQTAEKYDLPNYLRQRLMLLEKEIGSIFEDDRAKQFSLADYA
;
A
#
# COMPACT_ATOMS: atom_id res chain seq x y z
N LYS A 1 -7.19 38.03 -17.56
CA LYS A 1 -7.59 37.72 -16.16
C LYS A 1 -6.66 36.63 -15.63
N ARG A 2 -6.28 36.65 -14.35
CA ARG A 2 -5.51 35.55 -13.73
C ARG A 2 -6.48 34.46 -13.27
N SER A 3 -6.17 33.21 -13.54
CA SER A 3 -6.97 32.05 -13.15
C SER A 3 -6.05 30.87 -12.88
N TRP A 4 -6.49 29.92 -12.07
CA TRP A 4 -5.85 28.62 -11.84
C TRP A 4 -6.48 27.52 -12.70
N ARG A 5 -7.57 27.81 -13.42
CA ARG A 5 -8.24 26.86 -14.33
C ARG A 5 -7.43 26.68 -15.60
N ALA A 6 -7.39 25.46 -16.12
CA ALA A 6 -6.74 25.14 -17.40
C ALA A 6 -7.43 25.77 -18.63
N LYS A 7 -8.72 26.10 -18.54
CA LYS A 7 -9.50 26.77 -19.58
C LYS A 7 -10.05 28.10 -19.10
N CYS A 8 -10.01 29.09 -19.99
CA CYS A 8 -10.65 30.39 -19.81
C CYS A 8 -12.18 30.28 -19.98
N GLU A 9 -12.91 31.30 -19.53
CA GLU A 9 -14.36 31.43 -19.74
C GLU A 9 -14.73 31.42 -21.23
N CYS A 10 -13.82 31.85 -22.11
CA CYS A 10 -13.98 31.81 -23.57
C CYS A 10 -13.64 30.45 -24.21
N GLY A 11 -13.28 29.44 -23.43
CA GLY A 11 -12.93 28.10 -23.90
C GLY A 11 -11.46 27.92 -24.34
N SER A 12 -10.72 29.01 -24.51
CA SER A 12 -9.28 28.97 -24.84
C SER A 12 -8.44 28.44 -23.67
N GLU A 13 -7.30 27.80 -23.97
CA GLU A 13 -6.35 27.33 -22.97
C GLU A 13 -5.69 28.50 -22.23
N THR A 14 -5.45 28.31 -20.94
CA THR A 14 -4.70 29.28 -20.14
C THR A 14 -3.20 29.04 -20.23
N VAL A 15 -2.43 30.12 -20.27
CA VAL A 15 -0.97 30.07 -20.20
C VAL A 15 -0.47 30.24 -18.76
N ALA A 16 0.59 29.53 -18.41
CA ALA A 16 1.24 29.67 -17.12
C ALA A 16 1.76 31.11 -16.94
N LEU A 17 1.53 31.68 -15.76
CA LEU A 17 1.95 33.05 -15.45
C LEU A 17 3.08 33.03 -14.39
N PRO A 18 4.35 33.22 -14.80
CA PRO A 18 5.46 33.28 -13.86
C PRO A 18 5.38 34.54 -13.01
N LEU A 19 5.37 34.37 -11.68
CA LEU A 19 5.31 35.47 -10.72
C LEU A 19 6.57 35.51 -9.87
N CYS A 20 7.08 36.71 -9.60
CA CYS A 20 8.14 36.87 -8.62
C CYS A 20 7.61 36.61 -7.20
N ALA A 21 8.21 35.66 -6.47
CA ALA A 21 7.82 35.32 -5.10
C ALA A 21 8.02 36.48 -4.09
N LYS A 22 8.85 37.47 -4.44
CA LYS A 22 9.15 38.63 -3.58
C LYS A 22 8.23 39.82 -3.84
N CYS A 23 8.04 40.20 -5.11
CA CYS A 23 7.29 41.42 -5.47
C CYS A 23 5.94 41.16 -6.16
N GLY A 24 5.59 39.90 -6.48
CA GLY A 24 4.30 39.52 -7.06
C GLY A 24 4.06 39.97 -8.50
N ARG A 25 5.04 40.58 -9.15
CA ARG A 25 4.97 40.99 -10.57
C ARG A 25 5.09 39.77 -11.48
N ALA A 26 4.37 39.83 -12.60
CA ALA A 26 4.57 38.90 -13.70
C ALA A 26 5.92 39.19 -14.35
N VAL A 27 6.67 38.14 -14.66
CA VAL A 27 8.01 38.24 -15.25
C VAL A 27 8.06 37.33 -16.47
N GLU A 28 8.59 37.84 -17.58
CA GLU A 28 8.94 37.05 -18.75
C GLU A 28 10.45 36.75 -18.67
N GLY A 29 10.82 35.51 -18.37
CA GLY A 29 12.21 35.06 -18.18
C GLY A 29 12.46 34.43 -16.80
N ASP A 30 13.71 34.06 -16.52
CA ASP A 30 14.10 33.28 -15.31
C ASP A 30 14.47 34.14 -14.09
N THR A 31 14.63 35.45 -14.27
CA THR A 31 15.06 36.36 -13.20
C THR A 31 14.18 37.60 -13.12
N CYS A 32 13.78 37.95 -11.89
CA CYS A 32 13.09 39.21 -11.62
C CYS A 32 14.13 40.31 -11.32
N PRO A 33 13.94 41.55 -11.83
CA PRO A 33 14.83 42.67 -11.51
C PRO A 33 15.00 42.98 -10.00
N CYS A 34 14.10 42.48 -9.14
CA CYS A 34 14.21 42.65 -7.68
C CYS A 34 15.05 41.57 -6.97
N GLY A 35 15.66 40.66 -7.74
CA GLY A 35 16.44 39.52 -7.25
C GLY A 35 15.60 38.38 -6.65
N GLY A 36 14.27 38.41 -6.79
CA GLY A 36 13.38 37.38 -6.26
C GLY A 36 13.26 36.17 -7.18
N ARG A 37 13.12 34.98 -6.59
CA ARG A 37 12.85 33.73 -7.31
C ARG A 37 11.49 33.78 -8.01
N ILE A 38 11.39 33.11 -9.14
CA ILE A 38 10.15 32.97 -9.90
C ILE A 38 9.39 31.75 -9.41
N SER A 39 8.07 31.90 -9.30
CA SER A 39 7.12 30.89 -8.85
C SER A 39 5.93 30.87 -9.80
N LEU A 40 5.41 29.69 -10.10
CA LEU A 40 4.20 29.52 -10.91
C LEU A 40 2.91 29.61 -10.07
N TYR A 41 3.05 29.66 -8.75
CA TYR A 41 1.92 29.76 -7.82
C TYR A 41 2.06 30.97 -6.88
N SER A 42 0.94 31.38 -6.31
CA SER A 42 0.85 32.40 -5.26
C SER A 42 -0.27 32.04 -4.28
N LYS A 43 -0.28 32.63 -3.07
CA LYS A 43 -1.41 32.49 -2.16
C LYS A 43 -2.59 33.29 -2.71
N GLN A 44 -3.72 32.62 -2.92
CA GLN A 44 -4.93 33.22 -3.49
C GLN A 44 -6.13 32.90 -2.61
N ARG A 45 -7.10 33.81 -2.58
CA ARG A 45 -8.43 33.52 -2.02
C ARG A 45 -9.25 32.82 -3.10
N VAL A 46 -9.88 31.71 -2.73
CA VAL A 46 -10.66 30.88 -3.64
C VAL A 46 -12.05 30.71 -3.05
N GLU A 47 -13.07 31.13 -3.79
CA GLU A 47 -14.48 30.97 -3.42
C GLU A 47 -14.92 29.53 -3.69
N LEU A 48 -14.64 28.63 -2.74
CA LEU A 48 -14.89 27.20 -2.89
C LEU A 48 -16.37 26.86 -3.11
N SER A 49 -17.29 27.55 -2.43
CA SER A 49 -18.73 27.28 -2.55
C SER A 49 -19.23 27.44 -3.98
N ALA A 50 -18.88 28.56 -4.63
CA ALA A 50 -19.28 28.82 -6.02
C ALA A 50 -18.65 27.82 -7.01
N LEU A 51 -17.42 27.38 -6.75
CA LEU A 51 -16.75 26.38 -7.58
C LEU A 51 -17.38 25.00 -7.44
N TYR A 52 -17.71 24.62 -6.20
CA TYR A 52 -18.38 23.36 -5.90
C TYR A 52 -19.76 23.30 -6.57
N GLU A 53 -20.58 24.36 -6.45
CA GLU A 53 -21.87 24.46 -7.13
C GLU A 53 -21.76 24.42 -8.66
N SER A 54 -20.71 25.03 -9.22
CA SER A 54 -20.45 25.00 -10.65
C SER A 54 -20.01 23.61 -11.12
N ALA A 55 -19.20 22.91 -10.34
CA ALA A 55 -18.73 21.56 -10.65
C ALA A 55 -19.89 20.56 -10.58
N LEU A 56 -20.72 20.60 -9.53
CA LEU A 56 -21.92 19.78 -9.38
C LEU A 56 -22.85 19.90 -10.61
N ARG A 57 -23.15 21.14 -11.03
CA ARG A 57 -24.00 21.38 -12.22
C ARG A 57 -23.40 20.78 -13.49
N ARG A 58 -22.08 20.85 -13.67
CA ARG A 58 -21.40 20.30 -14.85
C ARG A 58 -21.45 18.79 -14.90
N VAL A 59 -21.29 18.12 -13.76
CA VAL A 59 -21.38 16.66 -13.68
C VAL A 59 -22.79 16.12 -13.48
N GLY A 60 -23.82 16.97 -13.58
CA GLY A 60 -25.22 16.58 -13.43
C GLY A 60 -25.63 16.16 -12.01
N MET A 61 -24.89 16.59 -10.99
CA MET A 61 -25.11 16.23 -9.58
C MET A 61 -25.75 17.35 -8.77
N ARG A 62 -26.38 17.00 -7.66
CA ARG A 62 -27.03 17.90 -6.70
C ARG A 62 -26.35 17.86 -5.33
N HIS A 63 -26.69 18.83 -4.50
CA HIS A 63 -26.27 18.82 -3.10
C HIS A 63 -26.90 17.62 -2.39
N GLY A 64 -26.07 16.78 -1.77
CA GLY A 64 -26.51 15.55 -1.10
C GLY A 64 -26.17 14.27 -1.85
N ASP A 65 -25.89 14.33 -3.16
CA ASP A 65 -25.48 13.15 -3.94
C ASP A 65 -24.12 12.59 -3.50
N VAL A 66 -23.30 13.43 -2.84
CA VAL A 66 -22.03 13.06 -2.21
C VAL A 66 -22.07 13.48 -0.76
N ALA A 67 -21.79 12.54 0.15
CA ALA A 67 -21.75 12.82 1.58
C ALA A 67 -20.56 13.71 1.97
N VAL A 68 -19.36 13.38 1.47
CA VAL A 68 -18.13 14.11 1.77
C VAL A 68 -17.20 14.10 0.55
N LEU A 69 -16.75 15.28 0.13
CA LEU A 69 -15.63 15.43 -0.81
C LEU A 69 -14.35 15.73 -0.03
N LYS A 70 -13.46 14.75 0.07
CA LYS A 70 -12.15 14.92 0.72
C LYS A 70 -11.17 15.57 -0.26
N GLY A 71 -10.45 16.59 0.20
CA GLY A 71 -9.38 17.24 -0.54
C GLY A 71 -8.05 17.19 0.20
N VAL A 72 -6.99 17.69 -0.43
CA VAL A 72 -5.67 17.83 0.20
C VAL A 72 -5.58 19.14 0.99
N ILE A 73 -4.83 19.12 2.10
CA ILE A 73 -4.58 20.34 2.91
C ILE A 73 -3.80 21.40 2.10
N GLY A 74 -2.93 20.95 1.19
CA GLY A 74 -2.22 21.81 0.27
C GLY A 74 -1.55 20.99 -0.83
N LEU A 75 -1.42 21.61 -2.02
CA LEU A 75 -0.80 20.97 -3.17
C LEU A 75 0.71 20.84 -2.96
N ILE A 76 1.23 19.64 -3.22
CA ILE A 76 2.65 19.28 -3.03
C ILE A 76 3.47 19.37 -4.32
N SER A 77 2.80 19.51 -5.47
CA SER A 77 3.48 19.65 -6.76
C SER A 77 4.23 20.97 -6.90
N ASN A 78 5.13 21.00 -7.89
CA ASN A 78 6.03 22.13 -8.13
C ASN A 78 5.28 23.41 -8.52
N ASP A 79 4.32 23.28 -9.44
CA ASP A 79 3.51 24.36 -9.96
C ASP A 79 2.21 24.59 -9.17
N LYS A 80 1.85 23.65 -8.29
CA LYS A 80 0.60 23.66 -7.51
C LYS A 80 -0.64 23.79 -8.41
N SER A 81 -0.63 23.10 -9.53
CA SER A 81 -1.80 22.95 -10.40
C SER A 81 -2.84 22.02 -9.74
N PRO A 82 -4.06 22.49 -9.41
CA PRO A 82 -5.09 21.64 -8.83
C PRO A 82 -5.73 20.75 -9.90
N GLU A 83 -6.17 19.55 -9.48
CA GLU A 83 -7.07 18.74 -10.29
C GLU A 83 -8.47 19.38 -10.38
N ALA A 84 -9.19 19.12 -11.48
CA ALA A 84 -10.56 19.54 -11.66
C ALA A 84 -11.49 18.94 -10.58
N LEU A 85 -12.32 19.78 -9.96
CA LEU A 85 -13.25 19.37 -8.90
C LEU A 85 -14.29 18.36 -9.39
N GLU A 86 -14.65 18.44 -10.66
CA GLU A 86 -15.56 17.51 -11.34
C GLU A 86 -15.08 16.06 -11.21
N LYS A 87 -13.77 15.81 -11.40
CA LYS A 87 -13.19 14.47 -11.20
C LYS A 87 -13.29 14.03 -9.74
N GLY A 88 -13.03 14.93 -8.80
CA GLY A 88 -13.17 14.66 -7.37
C GLY A 88 -14.60 14.27 -6.97
N LEU A 89 -15.61 14.97 -7.50
CA LEU A 89 -17.03 14.65 -7.28
C LEU A 89 -17.40 13.27 -7.82
N LEU A 90 -16.96 12.96 -9.03
CA LEU A 90 -17.21 11.67 -9.67
C LEU A 90 -16.51 10.52 -8.92
N ARG A 91 -15.30 10.72 -8.40
CA ARG A 91 -14.64 9.74 -7.52
C ARG A 91 -15.40 9.56 -6.22
N ALA A 92 -15.84 10.64 -5.59
CA ALA A 92 -16.59 10.59 -4.34
C ALA A 92 -17.97 9.92 -4.49
N ARG A 93 -18.64 10.07 -5.64
CA ARG A 93 -19.88 9.36 -5.97
C ARG A 93 -19.70 7.84 -5.98
N HIS A 94 -18.54 7.36 -6.44
CA HIS A 94 -18.22 5.94 -6.58
C HIS A 94 -17.39 5.38 -5.43
N ASP A 95 -17.16 6.15 -4.35
CA ASP A 95 -16.29 5.77 -3.24
C ASP A 95 -14.90 5.28 -3.71
N VAL A 96 -14.31 6.04 -4.65
CA VAL A 96 -12.98 5.79 -5.22
C VAL A 96 -11.98 6.79 -4.63
N SER A 97 -10.82 6.30 -4.21
CA SER A 97 -9.73 7.12 -3.69
C SER A 97 -8.69 7.41 -4.77
N VAL A 98 -7.97 8.52 -4.61
CA VAL A 98 -6.96 8.98 -5.58
C VAL A 98 -5.58 9.01 -4.91
N PHE A 99 -4.56 8.59 -5.66
CA PHE A 99 -3.16 8.70 -5.27
C PHE A 99 -2.56 10.05 -5.69
N ARG A 100 -1.36 10.36 -5.20
CA ARG A 100 -0.71 11.68 -5.40
C ARG A 100 -0.48 12.08 -6.87
N ASP A 101 -0.53 11.13 -7.78
CA ASP A 101 -0.31 11.31 -9.22
C ASP A 101 -1.62 11.40 -10.03
N GLY A 102 -2.77 11.33 -9.36
CA GLY A 102 -4.10 11.38 -9.96
C GLY A 102 -4.72 10.00 -10.25
N THR A 103 -3.96 8.91 -10.14
CA THR A 103 -4.41 7.55 -10.44
C THR A 103 -5.15 6.89 -9.28
N CYS A 104 -5.95 5.87 -9.59
CA CYS A 104 -6.70 5.05 -8.64
C CYS A 104 -6.05 3.67 -8.52
N ARG A 105 -5.46 3.40 -7.36
CA ARG A 105 -4.58 2.25 -7.12
C ARG A 105 -5.23 1.18 -6.28
N TYR A 106 -4.85 -0.07 -6.56
CA TYR A 106 -5.13 -1.21 -5.71
C TYR A 106 -3.81 -1.92 -5.41
N ASP A 107 -3.39 -1.88 -4.15
CA ASP A 107 -2.16 -2.51 -3.67
C ASP A 107 -2.49 -3.88 -3.06
N ALA A 108 -1.72 -4.90 -3.41
CA ALA A 108 -1.82 -6.23 -2.83
C ALA A 108 -0.48 -6.98 -2.93
N THR A 109 -0.30 -7.98 -2.07
CA THR A 109 0.88 -8.84 -2.07
C THR A 109 0.98 -9.63 -3.36
N GLU A 110 2.19 -9.73 -3.90
CA GLU A 110 2.46 -10.51 -5.10
C GLU A 110 2.49 -12.02 -4.82
N ILE A 111 2.01 -12.80 -5.79
CA ILE A 111 2.01 -14.26 -5.73
C ILE A 111 2.50 -14.77 -7.09
N PRO A 112 3.71 -15.36 -7.16
CA PRO A 112 4.23 -15.90 -8.40
C PRO A 112 3.50 -17.20 -8.76
N ALA A 113 3.05 -17.32 -10.00
CA ALA A 113 2.51 -18.55 -10.55
C ALA A 113 2.81 -18.64 -12.05
N THR A 114 3.24 -19.81 -12.52
CA THR A 114 3.39 -20.10 -13.95
C THR A 114 2.18 -20.86 -14.50
N HIS A 115 1.39 -21.50 -13.64
CA HIS A 115 0.25 -22.32 -14.02
C HIS A 115 -0.93 -22.05 -13.09
N PHE A 116 -2.14 -22.28 -13.59
CA PHE A 116 -3.37 -22.21 -12.81
C PHE A 116 -4.41 -23.21 -13.31
N VAL A 117 -5.45 -23.44 -12.53
CA VAL A 117 -6.60 -24.26 -12.92
C VAL A 117 -7.83 -23.35 -13.01
N PRO A 118 -8.58 -23.31 -14.13
CA PRO A 118 -9.68 -22.35 -14.32
C PRO A 118 -10.71 -22.33 -13.18
N GLN A 119 -11.19 -23.52 -12.76
CA GLN A 119 -12.17 -23.65 -11.68
C GLN A 119 -11.67 -23.12 -10.33
N GLU A 120 -10.35 -23.08 -10.10
CA GLU A 120 -9.78 -22.59 -8.84
C GLU A 120 -9.71 -21.06 -8.76
N VAL A 121 -9.72 -20.39 -9.91
CA VAL A 121 -9.65 -18.93 -10.02
C VAL A 121 -10.97 -18.30 -10.49
N GLY A 122 -12.05 -19.09 -10.51
CA GLY A 122 -13.39 -18.60 -10.80
C GLY A 122 -13.63 -18.21 -12.26
N VAL A 123 -12.93 -18.86 -13.20
CA VAL A 123 -13.11 -18.64 -14.65
C VAL A 123 -13.42 -19.95 -15.36
N THR A 124 -14.19 -19.88 -16.44
CA THR A 124 -14.50 -21.05 -17.28
C THR A 124 -13.52 -21.21 -18.44
N ALA A 125 -13.36 -22.43 -18.93
CA ALA A 125 -12.58 -22.73 -20.13
C ALA A 125 -13.12 -22.00 -21.37
N ALA A 126 -14.44 -21.74 -21.44
CA ALA A 126 -15.03 -20.94 -22.52
C ALA A 126 -14.52 -19.49 -22.51
N GLN A 127 -14.53 -18.83 -21.34
CA GLN A 127 -14.01 -17.47 -21.19
C GLN A 127 -12.51 -17.39 -21.48
N LEU A 128 -11.73 -18.39 -21.04
CA LEU A 128 -10.30 -18.43 -21.32
C LEU A 128 -10.00 -18.62 -22.81
N ARG A 129 -10.79 -19.43 -23.53
CA ARG A 129 -10.68 -19.56 -25.00
C ARG A 129 -10.91 -18.23 -25.71
N GLU A 130 -11.86 -17.41 -25.25
CA GLU A 130 -12.06 -16.05 -25.77
C GLU A 130 -10.84 -15.14 -25.51
N LEU A 131 -10.11 -15.37 -24.42
CA LEU A 131 -8.86 -14.67 -24.09
C LEU A 131 -7.62 -15.23 -24.83
N GLY A 132 -7.81 -16.27 -25.65
CA GLY A 132 -6.77 -16.88 -26.48
C GLY A 132 -5.96 -17.97 -25.78
N TYR A 133 -6.52 -18.63 -24.78
CA TYR A 133 -5.95 -19.84 -24.19
C TYR A 133 -6.47 -21.09 -24.90
N ASP A 134 -5.61 -22.08 -25.07
CA ASP A 134 -6.00 -23.41 -25.53
C ASP A 134 -6.33 -24.27 -24.31
N VAL A 135 -7.62 -24.42 -24.01
CA VAL A 135 -8.11 -25.14 -22.82
C VAL A 135 -9.42 -25.84 -23.13
N GLU A 136 -9.49 -27.13 -22.80
CA GLU A 136 -10.65 -27.97 -23.10
C GLU A 136 -11.66 -28.00 -21.94
N SER A 137 -11.17 -27.96 -20.69
CA SER A 137 -12.01 -28.14 -19.50
C SER A 137 -11.64 -27.25 -18.32
N ASP A 138 -12.60 -26.95 -17.45
CA ASP A 138 -12.40 -26.09 -16.27
C ASP A 138 -11.44 -26.69 -15.23
N GLY A 139 -11.19 -28.01 -15.28
CA GLY A 139 -10.31 -28.74 -14.37
C GLY A 139 -8.89 -28.95 -14.89
N GLU A 140 -8.60 -28.48 -16.11
CA GLU A 140 -7.29 -28.60 -16.74
C GLU A 140 -6.28 -27.63 -16.12
N THR A 141 -5.01 -28.05 -16.04
CA THR A 141 -3.93 -27.14 -15.63
C THR A 141 -3.42 -26.40 -16.86
N VAL A 142 -3.47 -25.07 -16.81
CA VAL A 142 -3.16 -24.17 -17.92
C VAL A 142 -1.92 -23.34 -17.56
N GLU A 143 -1.00 -23.18 -18.52
CA GLU A 143 0.15 -22.27 -18.39
C GLU A 143 -0.30 -20.82 -18.49
N LEU A 144 0.09 -19.99 -17.52
CA LEU A 144 -0.25 -18.58 -17.43
C LEU A 144 0.61 -17.76 -18.39
N LYS A 145 -0.02 -16.98 -19.28
CA LYS A 145 0.71 -16.07 -20.17
C LYS A 145 1.40 -14.96 -19.37
N VAL A 146 2.57 -14.55 -19.83
CA VAL A 146 3.53 -13.76 -19.04
C VAL A 146 3.06 -12.39 -18.55
N GLN A 147 2.07 -11.77 -19.22
CA GLN A 147 1.48 -10.47 -18.83
C GLN A 147 0.01 -10.60 -18.39
N ASP A 148 -0.49 -11.81 -18.25
CA ASP A 148 -1.83 -12.06 -17.72
C ASP A 148 -1.78 -12.14 -16.19
N ILE A 149 -2.80 -11.59 -15.55
CA ILE A 149 -2.91 -11.53 -14.09
C ILE A 149 -4.26 -12.06 -13.62
N ILE A 150 -4.22 -12.72 -12.46
CA ILE A 150 -5.38 -13.17 -11.72
C ILE A 150 -5.45 -12.33 -10.45
N LEU A 151 -6.54 -11.58 -10.32
CA LEU A 151 -6.75 -10.65 -9.20
C LEU A 151 -7.63 -11.28 -8.12
N SER A 152 -7.66 -10.66 -6.95
CA SER A 152 -8.60 -11.06 -5.90
C SER A 152 -10.03 -10.58 -6.24
N LYS A 153 -11.05 -11.29 -5.75
CA LYS A 153 -12.45 -10.79 -5.80
C LYS A 153 -12.61 -9.46 -5.08
N HIS A 154 -11.80 -9.18 -4.07
CA HIS A 154 -11.80 -7.86 -3.42
C HIS A 154 -11.30 -6.74 -4.35
N ALA A 155 -10.29 -7.03 -5.18
CA ALA A 155 -9.80 -6.11 -6.20
C ALA A 155 -10.89 -5.83 -7.26
N SER A 156 -11.64 -6.86 -7.64
CA SER A 156 -12.67 -6.76 -8.67
C SER A 156 -13.77 -5.76 -8.31
N GLU A 157 -14.22 -5.76 -7.05
CA GLU A 157 -15.20 -4.81 -6.54
C GLU A 157 -14.69 -3.36 -6.61
N TYR A 158 -13.43 -3.13 -6.25
CA TYR A 158 -12.83 -1.80 -6.31
C TYR A 158 -12.62 -1.34 -7.76
N LEU A 159 -12.04 -2.19 -8.61
CA LEU A 159 -11.80 -1.88 -10.02
C LEU A 159 -13.10 -1.65 -10.78
N LEU A 160 -14.19 -2.34 -10.43
CA LEU A 160 -15.53 -2.08 -10.99
C LEU A 160 -16.02 -0.67 -10.64
N ARG A 161 -15.78 -0.19 -9.41
CA ARG A 161 -16.10 1.20 -9.03
C ARG A 161 -15.22 2.20 -9.79
N VAL A 162 -13.94 1.89 -9.98
CA VAL A 162 -13.04 2.71 -10.80
C VAL A 162 -13.53 2.76 -12.25
N ALA A 163 -13.89 1.62 -12.86
CA ALA A 163 -14.40 1.54 -14.22
C ALA A 163 -15.65 2.41 -14.43
N LYS A 164 -16.64 2.30 -13.53
CA LYS A 164 -17.85 3.15 -13.53
C LYS A 164 -17.51 4.63 -13.34
N CYS A 165 -16.52 4.94 -12.51
CA CYS A 165 -16.03 6.30 -12.32
C CYS A 165 -15.41 6.85 -13.61
N ILE A 166 -14.61 6.06 -14.32
CA ILE A 166 -14.00 6.45 -15.60
C ILE A 166 -15.06 6.67 -16.67
N ASP A 167 -16.04 5.77 -16.80
CA ASP A 167 -17.14 5.94 -17.75
C ASP A 167 -17.91 7.24 -17.49
N ASP A 168 -18.19 7.53 -16.23
CA ASP A 168 -18.84 8.77 -15.84
C ASP A 168 -17.95 10.01 -16.07
N MET A 169 -16.63 9.90 -15.90
CA MET A 169 -15.71 10.97 -16.29
C MET A 169 -15.76 11.21 -17.80
N LEU A 170 -15.76 10.15 -18.61
CA LEU A 170 -15.88 10.25 -20.07
C LEU A 170 -17.18 10.97 -20.45
N VAL A 171 -18.32 10.54 -19.89
CA VAL A 171 -19.63 11.10 -20.22
C VAL A 171 -19.80 12.53 -19.70
N TYR A 172 -19.64 12.74 -18.39
CA TYR A 172 -20.03 14.00 -17.74
C TYR A 172 -18.95 15.08 -17.78
N HIS A 173 -17.67 14.70 -17.81
CA HIS A 173 -16.58 15.68 -17.83
C HIS A 173 -16.00 15.90 -19.23
N TYR A 174 -15.83 14.83 -20.01
CA TYR A 174 -15.20 14.89 -21.33
C TYR A 174 -16.20 14.91 -22.50
N GLY A 175 -17.48 14.58 -22.28
CA GLY A 175 -18.48 14.51 -23.35
C GLY A 175 -18.25 13.38 -24.36
N LEU A 176 -17.63 12.29 -23.92
CA LEU A 176 -17.32 11.09 -24.70
C LEU A 176 -18.23 9.92 -24.30
N PRO A 177 -18.42 8.92 -25.17
CA PRO A 177 -19.13 7.70 -24.78
C PRO A 177 -18.39 6.94 -23.66
N PRO A 178 -19.10 6.14 -22.86
CA PRO A 178 -18.46 5.24 -21.89
C PRO A 178 -17.58 4.21 -22.60
N TYR A 179 -16.59 3.67 -21.89
CA TYR A 179 -15.62 2.72 -22.44
C TYR A 179 -15.75 1.32 -21.84
N TYR A 180 -15.89 1.21 -20.51
CA TYR A 180 -15.93 -0.09 -19.84
C TYR A 180 -17.33 -0.71 -19.91
N GLU A 181 -18.36 0.09 -19.62
CA GLU A 181 -19.77 -0.33 -19.50
C GLU A 181 -19.97 -1.52 -18.54
N ALA A 182 -19.03 -1.69 -17.60
CA ALA A 182 -18.97 -2.84 -16.71
C ALA A 182 -20.06 -2.77 -15.63
N ARG A 183 -20.86 -3.83 -15.54
CA ARG A 183 -21.96 -3.98 -14.57
C ARG A 183 -21.57 -4.90 -13.43
N GLN A 184 -20.83 -5.96 -13.76
CA GLN A 184 -20.37 -7.00 -12.85
C GLN A 184 -18.85 -7.20 -13.00
N PRO A 185 -18.17 -7.79 -11.99
CA PRO A 185 -16.74 -8.06 -12.04
C PRO A 185 -16.27 -8.78 -13.31
N GLU A 186 -17.05 -9.72 -13.83
CA GLU A 186 -16.73 -10.55 -14.98
C GLU A 186 -16.58 -9.74 -16.28
N ASP A 187 -17.21 -8.56 -16.37
CA ASP A 187 -17.08 -7.66 -17.52
C ASP A 187 -15.67 -7.02 -17.60
N MET A 188 -14.87 -7.17 -16.53
CA MET A 188 -13.48 -6.71 -16.47
C MET A 188 -12.47 -7.73 -17.03
N LEU A 189 -12.91 -8.95 -17.38
CA LEU A 189 -12.05 -9.93 -18.03
C LEU A 189 -11.57 -9.39 -19.39
N GLY A 190 -10.29 -9.60 -19.69
CA GLY A 190 -9.62 -9.08 -20.88
C GLY A 190 -9.32 -7.58 -20.85
N LYS A 191 -9.75 -6.83 -19.83
CA LYS A 191 -9.40 -5.42 -19.70
C LYS A 191 -7.95 -5.27 -19.23
N HIS A 192 -7.32 -4.20 -19.70
CA HIS A 192 -5.91 -3.92 -19.40
C HIS A 192 -5.77 -3.09 -18.12
N VAL A 193 -4.74 -3.42 -17.36
CA VAL A 193 -4.26 -2.69 -16.20
C VAL A 193 -2.80 -2.31 -16.39
N ILE A 194 -2.33 -1.38 -15.58
CA ILE A 194 -0.91 -1.08 -15.39
C ILE A 194 -0.52 -1.69 -14.05
N ALA A 195 0.39 -2.66 -14.08
CA ALA A 195 1.08 -3.18 -12.90
C ALA A 195 2.31 -2.31 -12.62
N ILE A 196 2.50 -1.87 -11.39
CA ILE A 196 3.66 -1.06 -10.99
C ILE A 196 4.04 -1.35 -9.55
N ALA A 197 5.33 -1.47 -9.29
CA ALA A 197 5.84 -1.62 -7.94
C ALA A 197 6.08 -0.26 -7.26
N PRO A 198 5.85 -0.15 -5.94
CA PRO A 198 6.48 0.87 -5.12
C PRO A 198 7.98 1.01 -5.44
N HIS A 199 8.44 2.24 -5.44
CA HIS A 199 9.81 2.70 -5.72
C HIS A 199 10.28 2.49 -7.16
N THR A 200 9.36 2.25 -8.10
CA THR A 200 9.64 2.19 -9.54
C THR A 200 8.90 3.28 -10.31
N SER A 201 9.19 3.44 -11.60
CA SER A 201 8.50 4.42 -12.46
C SER A 201 8.13 3.90 -13.84
N ALA A 202 8.40 2.62 -14.09
CA ALA A 202 7.95 1.90 -15.28
C ALA A 202 6.76 1.04 -14.88
N GLY A 203 5.60 1.30 -15.46
CA GLY A 203 4.44 0.43 -15.33
C GLY A 203 4.43 -0.59 -16.47
N ILE A 204 3.93 -1.78 -16.21
CA ILE A 204 3.79 -2.84 -17.21
C ILE A 204 2.32 -3.01 -17.53
N VAL A 205 1.99 -3.02 -18.81
CA VAL A 205 0.63 -3.31 -19.25
C VAL A 205 0.36 -4.80 -19.05
N SER A 206 -0.71 -5.10 -18.35
CA SER A 206 -1.12 -6.47 -18.04
C SER A 206 -2.61 -6.64 -18.30
N ARG A 207 -3.07 -7.88 -18.42
CA ARG A 207 -4.46 -8.19 -18.75
C ARG A 207 -5.10 -9.05 -17.66
N ILE A 208 -6.29 -8.66 -17.23
CA ILE A 208 -7.05 -9.40 -16.22
C ILE A 208 -7.65 -10.64 -16.88
N ILE A 209 -7.39 -11.83 -16.34
CA ILE A 209 -7.94 -13.08 -16.88
C ILE A 209 -8.87 -13.84 -15.92
N ALA A 210 -8.81 -13.57 -14.62
CA ALA A 210 -9.69 -14.20 -13.64
C ALA A 210 -9.72 -13.44 -12.30
N PHE A 211 -10.67 -13.81 -11.44
CA PHE A 211 -10.80 -13.30 -10.08
C PHE A 211 -10.92 -14.43 -9.04
N SER A 212 -9.88 -14.60 -8.22
CA SER A 212 -9.79 -15.66 -7.22
C SER A 212 -10.14 -15.18 -5.80
N ASP A 213 -10.37 -16.12 -4.89
CA ASP A 213 -10.53 -15.82 -3.45
C ASP A 213 -9.20 -15.48 -2.75
N VAL A 214 -8.07 -15.64 -3.43
CA VAL A 214 -6.74 -15.34 -2.90
C VAL A 214 -6.56 -13.83 -2.79
N ARG A 215 -6.20 -13.34 -1.60
CA ARG A 215 -5.92 -11.92 -1.34
C ARG A 215 -4.50 -11.54 -1.77
N GLY A 216 -4.25 -11.55 -3.07
CA GLY A 216 -2.97 -11.16 -3.68
C GLY A 216 -3.13 -10.93 -5.19
N ILE A 217 -2.01 -10.62 -5.85
CA ILE A 217 -1.92 -10.53 -7.31
C ILE A 217 -1.14 -11.74 -7.81
N ILE A 218 -1.88 -12.70 -8.37
CA ILE A 218 -1.28 -13.89 -8.96
C ILE A 218 -0.86 -13.51 -10.39
N ALA A 219 0.44 -13.65 -10.68
CA ALA A 219 0.99 -13.35 -11.99
C ALA A 219 2.23 -14.19 -12.28
N HIS A 220 2.63 -14.19 -13.55
CA HIS A 220 3.85 -14.84 -13.99
C HIS A 220 5.08 -14.23 -13.28
N PRO A 221 6.06 -15.03 -12.82
CA PRO A 221 7.28 -14.51 -12.18
C PRO A 221 8.00 -13.43 -12.98
N TYR A 222 7.99 -13.54 -14.31
CA TYR A 222 8.53 -12.48 -15.19
C TYR A 222 7.87 -11.13 -14.97
N LEU A 223 6.55 -11.06 -14.77
CA LEU A 223 5.85 -9.80 -14.55
C LEU A 223 6.30 -9.15 -13.23
N HIS A 224 6.41 -9.95 -12.17
CA HIS A 224 6.87 -9.49 -10.86
C HIS A 224 8.32 -8.98 -10.96
N CYS A 225 9.23 -9.75 -11.55
CA CYS A 225 10.63 -9.34 -11.71
C CYS A 225 10.79 -8.14 -12.66
N ALA A 226 9.97 -8.03 -13.69
CA ALA A 226 9.93 -6.85 -14.56
C ALA A 226 9.48 -5.60 -13.79
N CYS A 227 8.59 -5.76 -12.80
CA CYS A 227 8.23 -4.73 -11.83
C CYS A 227 9.31 -4.50 -10.75
N ARG A 228 10.50 -5.12 -10.85
CA ARG A 228 11.57 -5.08 -9.83
C ARG A 228 11.12 -5.66 -8.49
N ARG A 229 10.48 -6.82 -8.55
CA ARG A 229 10.02 -7.58 -7.40
C ARG A 229 10.60 -8.98 -7.34
N ASN A 230 10.73 -9.47 -6.11
CA ASN A 230 11.46 -10.70 -5.79
C ASN A 230 10.53 -11.80 -5.25
N ALA A 231 9.23 -11.54 -5.12
CA ALA A 231 8.24 -12.46 -4.56
C ALA A 231 8.54 -12.92 -3.12
N ASP A 232 9.24 -12.09 -2.34
CA ASP A 232 9.60 -12.33 -0.93
C ASP A 232 8.62 -11.70 0.08
N GLY A 233 7.43 -11.33 -0.40
CA GLY A 233 6.35 -10.71 0.38
C GLY A 233 6.13 -9.23 0.07
N ASP A 234 6.72 -8.73 -1.02
CA ASP A 234 6.50 -7.38 -1.51
C ASP A 234 5.05 -7.14 -1.98
N GLU A 235 4.70 -5.85 -2.06
CA GLU A 235 3.44 -5.37 -2.59
C GLU A 235 3.59 -4.89 -4.05
N LEU A 236 2.57 -5.17 -4.85
CA LEU A 236 2.41 -4.71 -6.21
C LEU A 236 1.11 -3.91 -6.33
N CYS A 237 1.14 -2.82 -7.11
CA CYS A 237 -0.03 -2.00 -7.40
C CYS A 237 -0.57 -2.34 -8.79
N VAL A 238 -1.88 -2.42 -8.92
CA VAL A 238 -2.58 -2.38 -10.21
C VAL A 238 -3.52 -1.19 -10.30
N MET A 239 -3.61 -0.61 -11.49
CA MET A 239 -4.58 0.44 -11.84
C MET A 239 -5.14 0.19 -13.23
N LEU A 240 -6.38 0.59 -13.50
CA LEU A 240 -6.94 0.44 -14.85
C LEU A 240 -6.13 1.26 -15.87
N LEU A 241 -5.85 0.69 -17.04
CA LEU A 241 -5.04 1.36 -18.06
C LEU A 241 -5.61 2.74 -18.43
N LEU A 242 -6.92 2.82 -18.66
CA LEU A 242 -7.56 4.07 -19.05
C LEU A 242 -7.59 5.11 -17.92
N ASP A 243 -7.65 4.68 -16.65
CA ASP A 243 -7.48 5.58 -15.50
C ASP A 243 -6.08 6.19 -15.50
N GLY A 244 -5.06 5.35 -15.68
CA GLY A 244 -3.67 5.80 -15.83
C GLY A 244 -3.51 6.82 -16.96
N LEU A 245 -4.16 6.62 -18.10
CA LEU A 245 -4.06 7.54 -19.24
C LEU A 245 -4.82 8.87 -19.04
N LEU A 246 -6.01 8.83 -18.43
CA LEU A 246 -6.88 10.01 -18.30
C LEU A 246 -6.56 10.89 -17.09
N ASN A 247 -6.06 10.29 -16.01
CA ASN A 247 -5.97 10.95 -14.72
C ASN A 247 -4.54 11.19 -14.24
N PHE A 248 -3.55 10.48 -14.78
CA PHE A 248 -2.16 10.76 -14.49
C PHE A 248 -1.72 12.12 -15.02
N SER A 249 -0.94 12.85 -14.23
CA SER A 249 -0.17 14.00 -14.71
C SER A 249 1.11 14.21 -13.92
N ARG A 250 2.21 14.49 -14.63
CA ARG A 250 3.48 14.90 -14.01
C ARG A 250 3.35 16.21 -13.20
N HIS A 251 2.34 17.04 -13.51
CA HIS A 251 2.04 18.27 -12.77
C HIS A 251 1.46 18.02 -11.37
N PHE A 252 1.02 16.80 -11.06
CA PHE A 252 0.58 16.42 -9.71
C PHE A 252 1.75 15.92 -8.84
N LEU A 253 2.85 15.51 -9.47
CA LEU A 253 3.99 14.94 -8.76
C LEU A 253 4.81 16.02 -8.01
N PRO A 254 5.36 15.69 -6.83
CA PRO A 254 6.39 16.49 -6.19
C PRO A 254 7.64 16.64 -7.07
N SER A 255 8.41 17.70 -6.84
CA SER A 255 9.69 17.93 -7.55
C SER A 255 10.86 17.11 -7.00
N SER A 256 10.73 16.51 -5.82
CA SER A 256 11.76 15.64 -5.26
C SER A 256 11.80 14.29 -5.98
N ARG A 257 13.01 13.73 -6.20
CA ARG A 257 13.18 12.40 -6.82
C ARG A 257 12.29 11.33 -6.18
N GLY A 258 12.32 11.20 -4.85
CA GLY A 258 11.49 10.24 -4.13
C GLY A 258 9.98 10.51 -4.20
N GLY A 259 9.55 11.71 -4.59
CA GLY A 259 8.14 12.02 -4.82
C GLY A 259 7.64 11.62 -6.21
N GLN A 260 8.55 11.49 -7.20
CA GLN A 260 8.23 11.07 -8.56
C GLN A 260 8.24 9.56 -8.75
N MET A 261 8.91 8.84 -7.84
CA MET A 261 8.83 7.38 -7.79
C MET A 261 7.39 6.94 -7.52
N ASP A 262 7.11 5.67 -7.78
CA ASP A 262 5.81 5.01 -7.66
C ASP A 262 4.81 5.41 -8.74
N ALA A 263 5.09 6.38 -9.62
CA ALA A 263 4.17 6.81 -10.69
C ALA A 263 4.57 6.23 -12.05
N PRO A 264 3.61 5.83 -12.91
CA PRO A 264 3.90 5.23 -14.22
C PRO A 264 4.38 6.28 -15.22
N LEU A 265 5.65 6.68 -15.11
CA LEU A 265 6.29 7.68 -15.98
C LEU A 265 6.53 7.14 -17.40
N VAL A 266 6.68 5.82 -17.52
CA VAL A 266 6.85 5.04 -18.76
C VAL A 266 5.99 3.80 -18.66
N LEU A 267 5.46 3.34 -19.80
CA LEU A 267 4.70 2.09 -19.90
C LEU A 267 5.43 1.09 -20.79
N MET A 268 5.62 -0.13 -20.29
CA MET A 268 6.11 -1.28 -21.03
C MET A 268 4.92 -2.09 -21.52
N THR A 269 4.81 -2.27 -22.82
CA THR A 269 3.68 -2.98 -23.46
C THR A 269 3.97 -4.46 -23.70
N GLU A 270 5.23 -4.80 -23.85
CA GLU A 270 5.71 -6.15 -24.15
C GLU A 270 6.81 -6.49 -23.15
N LEU A 271 6.74 -7.68 -22.57
CA LEU A 271 7.71 -8.17 -21.60
C LEU A 271 8.79 -9.00 -22.31
N ASP A 272 10.06 -8.59 -22.18
CA ASP A 272 11.21 -9.40 -22.58
C ASP A 272 11.90 -9.99 -21.33
N PRO A 273 11.87 -11.33 -21.12
CA PRO A 273 12.55 -11.99 -20.01
C PRO A 273 14.07 -11.77 -19.98
N ALA A 274 14.69 -11.33 -21.09
CA ALA A 274 16.11 -10.98 -21.08
C ALA A 274 16.41 -9.64 -20.39
N GLU A 275 15.41 -8.75 -20.29
CA GLU A 275 15.56 -7.40 -19.70
C GLU A 275 15.10 -7.31 -18.24
N VAL A 276 14.48 -8.38 -17.71
CA VAL A 276 14.03 -8.45 -16.32
C VAL A 276 15.17 -8.82 -15.38
N ASP A 277 14.88 -8.74 -14.08
CA ASP A 277 15.83 -9.08 -13.01
C ASP A 277 16.34 -10.53 -13.11
N ASP A 278 17.61 -10.76 -12.74
CA ASP A 278 18.30 -12.04 -12.90
C ASP A 278 17.85 -13.11 -11.90
N GLU A 279 17.12 -12.73 -10.85
CA GLU A 279 16.52 -13.68 -9.92
C GLU A 279 15.61 -14.69 -10.63
N VAL A 280 14.80 -14.25 -11.60
CA VAL A 280 13.93 -15.17 -12.35
C VAL A 280 14.72 -16.05 -13.32
N HIS A 281 15.93 -15.65 -13.70
CA HIS A 281 16.78 -16.44 -14.59
C HIS A 281 17.25 -17.72 -13.91
N ALA A 282 17.32 -17.73 -12.57
CA ALA A 282 17.66 -18.89 -11.76
C ALA A 282 16.48 -19.84 -11.49
N MET A 283 15.27 -19.54 -11.98
CA MET A 283 14.11 -20.41 -11.79
C MET A 283 14.24 -21.69 -12.61
N ASP A 284 14.09 -22.84 -11.94
CA ASP A 284 14.05 -24.15 -12.57
C ASP A 284 12.80 -24.31 -13.44
N THR A 285 12.96 -24.90 -14.63
CA THR A 285 11.88 -25.04 -15.63
C THR A 285 11.48 -26.50 -15.86
N CYS A 286 12.01 -27.43 -15.08
CA CYS A 286 11.75 -28.86 -15.23
C CYS A 286 10.44 -29.30 -14.57
N SER A 287 9.74 -30.24 -15.20
CA SER A 287 8.54 -30.88 -14.62
C SER A 287 8.89 -31.92 -13.54
N GLU A 288 10.10 -32.45 -13.55
CA GLU A 288 10.62 -33.37 -12.54
C GLU A 288 12.12 -33.18 -12.40
N TYR A 289 12.65 -33.29 -11.17
CA TYR A 289 14.09 -33.24 -10.96
C TYR A 289 14.73 -34.58 -11.34
N PRO A 290 15.91 -34.57 -12.00
CA PRO A 290 16.59 -35.79 -12.39
C PRO A 290 17.17 -36.54 -11.17
N LEU A 291 17.33 -37.87 -11.28
CA LEU A 291 17.93 -38.69 -10.22
C LEU A 291 19.29 -38.16 -9.73
N ALA A 292 20.13 -37.71 -10.67
CA ALA A 292 21.45 -37.16 -10.37
C ALA A 292 21.40 -35.94 -9.42
N PHE A 293 20.34 -35.14 -9.48
CA PHE A 293 20.14 -34.03 -8.55
C PHE A 293 19.92 -34.56 -7.13
N TYR A 294 19.02 -35.52 -6.95
CA TYR A 294 18.77 -36.14 -5.65
C TYR A 294 20.03 -36.80 -5.07
N GLU A 295 20.80 -37.54 -5.87
CA GLU A 295 22.04 -38.18 -5.43
C GLU A 295 23.12 -37.17 -5.02
N ALA A 296 23.19 -36.02 -5.71
CA ALA A 296 24.11 -34.95 -5.35
C ALA A 296 23.76 -34.29 -4.00
N THR A 297 22.46 -34.17 -3.68
CA THR A 297 22.04 -33.60 -2.39
C THR A 297 22.50 -34.45 -1.20
N LEU A 298 22.61 -35.77 -1.35
CA LEU A 298 23.14 -36.68 -0.31
C LEU A 298 24.61 -36.42 0.04
N ARG A 299 25.36 -35.83 -0.90
CA ARG A 299 26.77 -35.46 -0.71
C ARG A 299 26.95 -34.00 -0.30
N CYS A 300 25.86 -33.26 -0.08
CA CYS A 300 25.86 -31.81 0.15
C CYS A 300 26.65 -31.05 -0.94
N ALA A 301 26.51 -31.49 -2.19
CA ALA A 301 27.15 -30.85 -3.34
C ALA A 301 26.72 -29.38 -3.48
N SER A 302 27.60 -28.54 -4.03
CA SER A 302 27.25 -27.17 -4.39
C SER A 302 26.17 -27.16 -5.48
N PRO A 303 25.21 -26.21 -5.48
CA PRO A 303 24.19 -26.09 -6.52
C PRO A 303 24.75 -26.00 -7.95
N SER A 304 25.98 -25.49 -8.10
CA SER A 304 26.67 -25.38 -9.38
C SER A 304 27.18 -26.72 -9.96
N GLU A 305 27.22 -27.80 -9.17
CA GLU A 305 27.74 -29.10 -9.60
C GLU A 305 26.75 -29.90 -10.46
N VAL A 306 25.44 -29.71 -10.25
CA VAL A 306 24.40 -30.36 -11.04
C VAL A 306 23.61 -29.29 -11.77
N LYS A 307 23.79 -29.22 -13.09
CA LYS A 307 23.09 -28.24 -13.91
C LYS A 307 21.66 -28.71 -14.20
N LEU A 308 20.68 -27.98 -13.67
CA LEU A 308 19.27 -28.07 -14.05
C LEU A 308 18.98 -27.08 -15.20
N GLU A 309 17.89 -27.32 -15.94
CA GLU A 309 17.44 -26.36 -16.95
C GLU A 309 16.74 -25.18 -16.26
N THR A 310 17.32 -24.00 -16.44
CA THR A 310 16.82 -22.76 -15.85
C THR A 310 16.21 -21.85 -16.93
N VAL A 311 15.48 -20.82 -16.50
CA VAL A 311 15.00 -19.76 -17.41
C VAL A 311 16.14 -19.14 -18.20
N ALA A 312 17.32 -18.95 -17.59
CA ALA A 312 18.51 -18.41 -18.25
C ALA A 312 18.87 -19.19 -19.53
N ASP A 313 18.70 -20.52 -19.52
CA ASP A 313 19.01 -21.39 -20.67
C ASP A 313 17.99 -21.25 -21.83
N ARG A 314 16.85 -20.61 -21.58
CA ARG A 314 15.77 -20.39 -22.56
C ARG A 314 15.73 -18.98 -23.15
N LEU A 315 16.46 -18.02 -22.58
CA LEU A 315 16.48 -16.63 -23.04
C LEU A 315 16.87 -16.51 -24.53
N GLY A 316 16.18 -15.65 -25.26
CA GLY A 316 16.39 -15.42 -26.70
C GLY A 316 15.83 -16.52 -27.62
N LYS A 317 15.13 -17.51 -27.05
CA LYS A 317 14.41 -18.56 -27.80
C LYS A 317 12.90 -18.34 -27.65
N PRO A 318 12.06 -18.80 -28.60
CA PRO A 318 10.60 -18.75 -28.45
C PRO A 318 10.07 -19.44 -27.18
N SER A 319 10.77 -20.48 -26.72
CA SER A 319 10.47 -21.24 -25.49
C SER A 319 10.69 -20.44 -24.19
N GLN A 320 11.08 -19.16 -24.27
CA GLN A 320 11.17 -18.31 -23.08
C GLN A 320 9.79 -17.92 -22.55
N TYR A 321 8.74 -17.98 -23.37
CA TYR A 321 7.39 -17.55 -22.97
C TYR A 321 6.45 -18.70 -22.59
N GLU A 322 6.78 -19.93 -22.98
CA GLU A 322 5.90 -21.10 -22.90
C GLU A 322 6.70 -22.38 -22.63
N GLY A 323 6.02 -23.40 -22.14
CA GLY A 323 6.58 -24.72 -21.83
C GLY A 323 7.37 -24.77 -20.52
N ILE A 324 7.11 -23.86 -19.58
CA ILE A 324 7.77 -23.89 -18.26
C ILE A 324 7.18 -25.03 -17.44
N GLY A 325 8.00 -26.00 -17.02
CA GLY A 325 7.55 -27.09 -16.17
C GLY A 325 7.36 -26.65 -14.71
N PHE A 326 6.63 -27.47 -13.95
CA PHE A 326 6.55 -27.36 -12.49
C PHE A 326 6.47 -28.76 -11.89
N THR A 327 7.03 -28.93 -10.68
CA THR A 327 7.22 -30.26 -10.08
C THR A 327 6.05 -30.76 -9.23
N HIS A 328 5.31 -29.84 -8.60
CA HIS A 328 4.24 -30.21 -7.65
C HIS A 328 2.94 -29.50 -8.01
N ARG A 329 1.86 -30.28 -8.10
CA ARG A 329 0.50 -29.74 -8.22
C ARG A 329 0.00 -29.32 -6.85
N ALA A 330 -0.57 -28.12 -6.78
CA ALA A 330 -1.26 -27.61 -5.61
C ALA A 330 -2.65 -27.10 -6.02
N ALA A 331 -3.58 -27.10 -5.06
CA ALA A 331 -4.87 -26.47 -5.22
C ALA A 331 -4.91 -25.18 -4.39
N LEU A 332 -5.56 -24.14 -4.88
CA LEU A 332 -5.79 -22.88 -4.15
C LEU A 332 -6.83 -23.04 -3.01
N ARG A 333 -6.57 -23.95 -2.07
CA ARG A 333 -7.43 -24.22 -0.91
C ARG A 333 -6.71 -23.84 0.37
N GLY A 334 -7.22 -22.83 1.08
CA GLY A 334 -6.64 -22.38 2.33
C GLY A 334 -7.42 -21.24 2.98
N PRO A 335 -7.02 -20.81 4.19
CA PRO A 335 -7.59 -19.64 4.83
C PRO A 335 -7.27 -18.39 3.99
N VAL A 336 -8.33 -17.70 3.53
CA VAL A 336 -8.23 -16.48 2.68
C VAL A 336 -7.79 -15.23 3.45
N GLU A 337 -7.80 -15.29 4.78
CA GLU A 337 -7.43 -14.18 5.66
C GLU A 337 -6.53 -14.69 6.78
N SER A 338 -5.45 -13.96 7.03
CA SER A 338 -4.56 -14.24 8.15
C SER A 338 -5.29 -14.01 9.47
N ARG A 339 -5.11 -14.93 10.43
CA ARG A 339 -5.63 -14.76 11.80
C ARG A 339 -5.13 -13.45 12.45
N TYR A 340 -3.98 -12.93 12.02
CA TYR A 340 -3.40 -11.69 12.56
C TYR A 340 -4.27 -10.44 12.37
N VAL A 341 -5.07 -10.40 11.29
CA VAL A 341 -5.95 -9.26 10.96
C VAL A 341 -7.39 -9.48 11.41
N SER A 342 -7.71 -10.61 12.04
CA SER A 342 -9.06 -10.89 12.52
C SER A 342 -9.47 -9.95 13.65
N LYS A 343 -10.77 -9.65 13.73
CA LYS A 343 -11.36 -8.81 14.79
C LYS A 343 -11.09 -9.38 16.19
N ASP A 344 -10.99 -10.71 16.32
CA ASP A 344 -10.71 -11.37 17.59
C ASP A 344 -9.34 -11.01 18.17
N LEU A 345 -8.38 -10.67 17.31
CA LEU A 345 -7.01 -10.30 17.65
C LEU A 345 -6.74 -8.79 17.55
N GLU A 346 -7.76 -7.93 17.53
CA GLU A 346 -7.57 -6.46 17.45
C GLU A 346 -6.73 -5.92 18.64
N VAL A 347 -6.87 -6.56 19.81
CA VAL A 347 -6.15 -6.17 21.03
C VAL A 347 -4.75 -6.80 21.06
N MET A 348 -3.71 -5.96 21.18
CA MET A 348 -2.30 -6.41 21.20
C MET A 348 -2.02 -7.52 22.22
N ARG A 349 -2.61 -7.47 23.42
CA ARG A 349 -2.46 -8.53 24.42
C ARG A 349 -2.90 -9.90 23.90
N LYS A 350 -4.00 -9.94 23.15
CA LYS A 350 -4.48 -11.19 22.52
C LYS A 350 -3.55 -11.65 21.39
N LYS A 351 -2.95 -10.72 20.62
CA LYS A 351 -1.95 -11.04 19.61
C LYS A 351 -0.73 -11.73 20.22
N VAL A 352 -0.15 -11.14 21.26
CA VAL A 352 0.99 -11.74 21.98
C VAL A 352 0.59 -13.09 22.56
N GLN A 353 -0.57 -13.19 23.20
CA GLN A 353 -1.01 -14.47 23.77
C GLN A 353 -1.18 -15.55 22.69
N ALA A 354 -1.79 -15.23 21.54
CA ALA A 354 -1.98 -16.17 20.44
C ALA A 354 -0.64 -16.62 19.83
N GLU A 355 0.34 -15.72 19.71
CA GLU A 355 1.71 -16.03 19.29
C GLU A 355 2.37 -17.00 20.28
N LEU A 356 2.33 -16.70 21.58
CA LEU A 356 2.87 -17.55 22.65
C LEU A 356 2.21 -18.94 22.68
N ASP A 357 0.88 -18.99 22.56
CA ASP A 357 0.12 -20.24 22.54
C ASP A 357 0.48 -21.09 21.32
N LEU A 358 0.79 -20.47 20.18
CA LEU A 358 1.25 -21.16 18.99
C LEU A 358 2.67 -21.72 19.19
N MET A 359 3.59 -20.92 19.75
CA MET A 359 4.95 -21.37 20.06
C MET A 359 4.95 -22.63 20.94
N LEU A 360 4.07 -22.71 21.94
CA LEU A 360 3.94 -23.88 22.80
C LEU A 360 3.44 -25.16 22.10
N ARG A 361 2.72 -25.00 21.00
CA ARG A 361 2.17 -26.14 20.25
C ARG A 361 3.18 -26.70 19.25
N ILE A 362 4.17 -25.91 18.85
CA ILE A 362 5.12 -26.28 17.80
C ILE A 362 6.34 -26.97 18.43
N ARG A 363 6.53 -28.25 18.13
CA ARG A 363 7.66 -29.05 18.63
C ARG A 363 9.04 -28.48 18.27
N ALA A 364 9.15 -27.80 17.13
CA ALA A 364 10.41 -27.21 16.67
C ALA A 364 10.79 -25.91 17.41
N VAL A 365 9.89 -25.33 18.19
CA VAL A 365 10.13 -24.07 18.90
C VAL A 365 10.54 -24.37 20.34
N ASP A 366 11.75 -23.94 20.71
CA ASP A 366 12.12 -23.81 22.12
C ASP A 366 11.37 -22.61 22.71
N ALA A 367 10.24 -22.90 23.37
CA ALA A 367 9.35 -21.89 23.90
C ALA A 367 10.05 -20.99 24.93
N GLN A 368 10.88 -21.53 25.83
CA GLN A 368 11.57 -20.71 26.83
C GLN A 368 12.53 -19.73 26.16
N ASN A 369 13.36 -20.22 25.22
CA ASN A 369 14.31 -19.37 24.52
C ASN A 369 13.62 -18.33 23.62
N ALA A 370 12.58 -18.72 22.89
CA ALA A 370 11.84 -17.82 22.01
C ALA A 370 11.19 -16.68 22.80
N ILE A 371 10.53 -17.01 23.91
CA ILE A 371 9.86 -16.05 24.78
C ILE A 371 10.86 -15.09 25.43
N GLU A 372 11.97 -15.63 25.96
CA GLU A 372 13.05 -14.82 26.52
C GLU A 372 13.57 -13.82 25.50
N ARG A 373 13.84 -14.27 24.27
CA ARG A 373 14.30 -13.40 23.18
C ARG A 373 13.29 -12.32 22.85
N VAL A 374 11.99 -12.64 22.72
CA VAL A 374 10.94 -11.66 22.43
C VAL A 374 10.90 -10.57 23.51
N ILE A 375 10.99 -10.93 24.79
CA ILE A 375 11.00 -9.96 25.89
C ILE A 375 12.26 -9.08 25.81
N LEU A 376 13.43 -9.67 25.57
CA LEU A 376 14.71 -8.95 25.51
C LEU A 376 14.86 -8.05 24.27
N SER A 377 14.39 -8.48 23.10
CA SER A 377 14.59 -7.76 21.82
C SER A 377 13.46 -6.80 21.48
N HIS A 378 12.23 -7.05 21.93
CA HIS A 378 11.08 -6.23 21.58
C HIS A 378 10.50 -5.51 22.80
N PHE A 379 10.09 -6.24 23.85
CA PHE A 379 9.30 -5.63 24.92
C PHE A 379 10.12 -4.71 25.82
N LEU A 380 11.29 -5.16 26.29
CA LEU A 380 12.15 -4.33 27.12
C LEU A 380 12.63 -3.06 26.38
N PRO A 381 13.16 -3.14 25.14
CA PRO A 381 13.54 -1.95 24.38
C PRO A 381 12.38 -0.96 24.19
N ASP A 382 11.16 -1.44 23.93
CA ASP A 382 9.98 -0.57 23.79
C ASP A 382 9.61 0.09 25.13
N ILE A 383 9.58 -0.65 26.23
CA ILE A 383 9.30 -0.10 27.57
C ILE A 383 10.33 0.98 27.94
N TYR A 384 11.63 0.68 27.83
CA TYR A 384 12.69 1.65 28.13
C TYR A 384 12.64 2.85 27.18
N GLY A 385 12.39 2.61 25.89
CA GLY A 385 12.26 3.64 24.87
C GLY A 385 11.12 4.61 25.20
N ASN A 386 9.93 4.07 25.48
CA ASN A 386 8.74 4.82 25.84
C ASN A 386 8.91 5.55 27.17
N LEU A 387 9.52 4.93 28.18
CA LEU A 387 9.80 5.56 29.47
C LEU A 387 10.76 6.75 29.31
N ARG A 388 11.86 6.56 28.59
CA ARG A 388 12.83 7.64 28.32
C ARG A 388 12.22 8.78 27.50
N ALA A 389 11.38 8.43 26.52
CA ALA A 389 10.69 9.41 25.69
C ALA A 389 9.63 10.17 26.49
N PHE A 390 8.90 9.49 27.38
CA PHE A 390 7.92 10.10 28.29
C PHE A 390 8.54 11.19 29.14
N SER A 391 9.70 10.94 29.76
CA SER A 391 10.41 11.92 30.60
C SER A 391 10.97 13.12 29.83
N LYS A 392 11.12 13.01 28.50
CA LYS A 392 11.65 14.08 27.62
C LYS A 392 10.61 14.66 26.66
N GLN A 393 9.35 14.28 26.84
CA GLN A 393 8.32 14.52 25.83
C GLN A 393 8.00 16.00 25.65
N LYS A 394 7.38 16.31 24.51
CA LYS A 394 6.76 17.62 24.24
C LYS A 394 5.27 17.53 24.51
N PHE A 395 4.65 18.69 24.63
CA PHE A 395 3.22 18.81 24.84
C PHE A 395 2.54 19.34 23.58
N ARG A 396 1.36 18.83 23.25
CA ARG A 396 0.60 19.23 22.05
C ARG A 396 -0.74 19.82 22.45
N CYS A 397 -1.14 20.90 21.80
CA CYS A 397 -2.52 21.40 21.88
C CYS A 397 -3.44 20.57 20.98
N VAL A 398 -4.60 20.16 21.49
CA VAL A 398 -5.59 19.35 20.75
C VAL A 398 -6.14 20.11 19.53
N ASP A 399 -6.43 21.40 19.67
CA ASP A 399 -7.18 22.15 18.65
C ASP A 399 -6.28 22.68 17.53
N CYS A 400 -5.11 23.22 17.88
CA CYS A 400 -4.21 23.89 16.91
C CYS A 400 -2.91 23.14 16.62
N ASN A 401 -2.70 21.97 17.21
CA ASN A 401 -1.48 21.16 17.05
C ASN A 401 -0.16 21.86 17.42
N ALA A 402 -0.22 23.01 18.10
CA ALA A 402 0.98 23.70 18.58
C ALA A 402 1.75 22.80 19.55
N ARG A 403 3.06 22.70 19.34
CA ARG A 403 3.98 21.89 20.15
C ARG A 403 4.76 22.78 21.11
N TYR A 404 4.75 22.43 22.38
CA TYR A 404 5.47 23.13 23.45
C TYR A 404 6.49 22.20 24.08
N ARG A 405 7.69 22.73 24.35
CA ARG A 405 8.73 21.98 25.10
C ARG A 405 8.36 21.81 26.57
N ARG A 406 7.63 22.78 27.15
CA ARG A 406 7.15 22.78 28.54
C ARG A 406 5.70 23.25 28.53
N VAL A 407 4.90 22.79 29.50
CA VAL A 407 3.53 23.28 29.66
C VAL A 407 3.57 24.77 30.03
N PRO A 408 2.85 25.65 29.30
CA PRO A 408 2.67 27.04 29.70
C PRO A 408 2.07 27.12 31.11
N LEU A 409 2.54 28.06 31.94
CA LEU A 409 2.07 28.21 33.33
C LEU A 409 0.56 28.44 33.45
N ALA A 410 -0.07 29.01 32.41
CA ALA A 410 -1.51 29.17 32.33
C ALA A 410 -2.30 27.85 32.16
N GLY A 411 -1.62 26.71 31.96
CA GLY A 411 -2.23 25.40 31.71
C GLY A 411 -2.98 25.27 30.37
N LYS A 412 -2.99 26.34 29.56
CA LYS A 412 -3.70 26.44 28.29
C LYS A 412 -2.76 26.78 27.14
N CYS A 413 -3.18 26.46 25.92
CA CYS A 413 -2.45 26.82 24.71
C CYS A 413 -2.34 28.34 24.57
N VAL A 414 -1.11 28.85 24.41
CA VAL A 414 -0.86 30.29 24.22
C VAL A 414 -1.43 30.83 22.91
N LYS A 415 -1.62 29.96 21.90
CA LYS A 415 -2.14 30.35 20.57
C LYS A 415 -3.66 30.38 20.47
N CYS A 416 -4.35 29.42 21.09
CA CYS A 416 -5.80 29.23 20.88
C CYS A 416 -6.59 28.99 22.16
N GLY A 417 -5.97 29.03 23.34
CA GLY A 417 -6.63 28.74 24.62
C GLY A 417 -7.00 27.27 24.86
N GLY A 418 -6.77 26.40 23.88
CA GLY A 418 -7.11 24.98 23.92
C GLY A 418 -6.35 24.13 24.94
N LYS A 419 -6.86 22.92 25.19
CA LYS A 419 -6.25 21.96 26.14
C LYS A 419 -4.92 21.44 25.61
N ILE A 420 -3.96 21.32 26.52
CA ILE A 420 -2.64 20.75 26.25
C ILE A 420 -2.61 19.33 26.80
N ILE A 421 -2.14 18.39 25.99
CA ILE A 421 -2.01 16.98 26.34
C ILE A 421 -0.56 16.51 26.20
N LEU A 422 -0.24 15.44 26.93
CA LEU A 422 0.98 14.67 26.75
C LEU A 422 1.01 14.05 25.35
N THR A 423 2.20 13.92 24.76
CA THR A 423 2.36 13.23 23.48
C THR A 423 2.51 11.73 23.66
N ILE A 424 3.02 11.29 24.81
CA ILE A 424 3.17 9.90 25.21
C ILE A 424 2.36 9.70 26.50
N SER A 425 1.45 8.74 26.49
CA SER A 425 0.59 8.45 27.65
C SER A 425 1.23 7.43 28.58
N ARG A 426 0.80 7.39 29.84
CA ARG A 426 1.19 6.35 30.80
C ARG A 426 0.93 4.93 30.25
N GLY A 427 -0.25 4.73 29.66
CA GLY A 427 -0.64 3.43 29.10
C GLY A 427 0.28 2.92 27.99
N SER A 428 0.94 3.81 27.23
CA SER A 428 1.95 3.36 26.25
C SER A 428 3.22 2.80 26.89
N VAL A 429 3.59 3.26 28.10
CA VAL A 429 4.76 2.77 28.83
C VAL A 429 4.47 1.42 29.49
N GLU A 430 3.27 1.27 30.06
CA GLU A 430 2.85 0.05 30.79
C GLU A 430 2.38 -1.10 29.88
N LYS A 431 2.14 -0.83 28.59
CA LYS A 431 1.50 -1.74 27.62
C LYS A 431 2.00 -3.18 27.65
N TYR A 432 3.32 -3.38 27.74
CA TYR A 432 3.95 -4.71 27.68
C TYR A 432 4.44 -5.23 29.04
N LEU A 433 4.47 -4.39 30.07
CA LEU A 433 5.06 -4.75 31.37
C LEU A 433 4.33 -5.92 32.00
N GLU A 434 3.01 -5.82 32.11
CA GLU A 434 2.19 -6.84 32.78
C GLU A 434 2.22 -8.17 32.02
N ILE A 435 2.16 -8.13 30.69
CA ILE A 435 2.26 -9.33 29.85
C ILE A 435 3.64 -9.98 30.03
N SER A 436 4.71 -9.18 30.04
CA SER A 436 6.08 -9.68 30.20
C SER A 436 6.28 -10.37 31.54
N LYS A 437 5.72 -9.80 32.63
CA LYS A 437 5.77 -10.40 33.97
C LYS A 437 5.03 -11.72 34.04
N GLN A 438 3.75 -11.73 33.64
CA GLN A 438 2.91 -12.94 33.63
C GLN A 438 3.57 -14.05 32.81
N THR A 439 4.15 -13.70 31.67
CA THR A 439 4.86 -14.62 30.79
C THR A 439 6.16 -15.12 31.44
N ALA A 440 6.95 -14.24 32.05
CA ALA A 440 8.21 -14.62 32.69
C ALA A 440 8.02 -15.58 33.88
N GLU A 441 6.94 -15.40 34.64
CA GLU A 441 6.57 -16.31 35.73
C GLU A 441 6.02 -17.64 35.19
N LYS A 442 5.08 -17.59 34.24
CA LYS A 442 4.42 -18.78 33.69
C LYS A 442 5.41 -19.75 33.04
N TYR A 443 6.46 -19.24 32.38
CA TYR A 443 7.43 -20.05 31.64
C TYR A 443 8.77 -20.22 32.34
N ASP A 444 8.84 -19.86 33.62
CA ASP A 444 10.03 -20.02 34.46
C ASP A 444 11.30 -19.43 33.83
N LEU A 445 11.22 -18.22 33.25
CA LEU A 445 12.34 -17.56 32.57
C LEU A 445 13.48 -17.19 33.53
N PRO A 446 14.72 -16.94 33.09
CA PRO A 446 15.85 -16.68 33.98
C PRO A 446 15.57 -15.60 35.06
N ASN A 447 16.04 -15.85 36.28
CA ASN A 447 15.82 -14.96 37.44
C ASN A 447 16.25 -13.51 37.17
N TYR A 448 17.33 -13.31 36.41
CA TYR A 448 17.79 -11.99 36.00
C TYR A 448 16.69 -11.21 35.24
N LEU A 449 15.99 -11.86 34.32
CA LEU A 449 14.93 -11.24 33.54
C LEU A 449 13.73 -10.88 34.41
N ARG A 450 13.32 -11.79 35.31
CA ARG A 450 12.25 -11.52 36.28
C ARG A 450 12.58 -10.32 37.17
N GLN A 451 13.77 -10.29 37.75
CA GLN A 451 14.24 -9.18 38.56
C GLN A 451 14.28 -7.87 37.78
N ARG A 452 14.73 -7.90 36.53
CA ARG A 452 14.77 -6.72 35.66
C ARG A 452 13.36 -6.16 35.38
N LEU A 453 12.39 -7.03 35.12
CA LEU A 453 10.98 -6.62 34.95
C LEU A 453 10.40 -6.04 36.25
N MET A 454 10.71 -6.63 37.40
CA MET A 454 10.28 -6.09 38.70
C MET A 454 10.90 -4.72 39.01
N LEU A 455 12.17 -4.51 38.67
CA LEU A 455 12.83 -3.20 38.83
C LEU A 455 12.19 -2.15 37.92
N LEU A 456 11.90 -2.51 36.68
CA LEU A 456 11.21 -1.65 35.72
C LEU A 456 9.82 -1.24 36.20
N GLU A 457 9.05 -2.17 36.76
CA GLU A 457 7.76 -1.87 37.35
C GLU A 457 7.86 -0.85 38.48
N LYS A 458 8.83 -1.03 39.37
CA LYS A 458 9.08 -0.06 40.46
C LYS A 458 9.48 1.31 39.93
N GLU A 459 10.31 1.36 38.90
CA GLU A 459 10.73 2.61 38.27
C GLU A 459 9.53 3.34 37.63
N ILE A 460 8.69 2.61 36.89
CA ILE A 460 7.45 3.13 36.30
C ILE A 460 6.52 3.63 37.40
N GLY A 461 6.28 2.82 38.44
CA GLY A 461 5.46 3.19 39.59
C GLY A 461 5.94 4.49 40.23
N SER A 462 7.24 4.61 40.52
CA SER A 462 7.82 5.82 41.12
C SER A 462 7.68 7.08 40.26
N ILE A 463 7.58 6.97 38.93
CA ILE A 463 7.43 8.10 38.03
C ILE A 463 5.96 8.56 37.92
N PHE A 464 5.02 7.63 38.08
CA PHE A 464 3.58 7.87 37.88
C PHE A 464 2.76 7.92 39.18
N GLU A 465 3.31 7.51 40.32
CA GLU A 465 2.65 7.65 41.61
C GLU A 465 2.51 9.13 41.97
N ASP A 466 1.25 9.55 42.11
CA ASP A 466 0.87 10.87 42.62
C ASP A 466 0.55 10.69 44.10
N ASP A 467 1.42 11.18 44.99
CA ASP A 467 1.27 11.04 46.46
C ASP A 467 -0.05 11.63 47.00
N ARG A 468 -0.80 12.37 46.19
CA ARG A 468 -2.04 13.07 46.57
C ARG A 468 -3.34 12.32 46.25
N ALA A 469 -3.30 11.19 45.53
CA ALA A 469 -4.52 10.50 45.11
C ALA A 469 -4.35 8.97 45.07
N LYS A 470 -4.22 8.34 46.25
CA LYS A 470 -4.40 6.88 46.37
C LYS A 470 -5.88 6.56 46.60
N GLN A 471 -6.53 5.96 45.59
CA GLN A 471 -7.83 5.31 45.75
C GLN A 471 -7.56 3.90 46.27
N PHE A 472 -7.82 3.67 47.56
CA PHE A 472 -7.71 2.34 48.15
C PHE A 472 -8.94 1.50 47.81
N SER A 473 -8.75 0.25 47.38
CA SER A 473 -9.83 -0.71 47.25
C SER A 473 -10.04 -1.43 48.59
N LEU A 474 -11.28 -1.86 48.88
CA LEU A 474 -11.59 -2.61 50.10
C LEU A 474 -10.83 -3.95 50.18
N ALA A 475 -10.37 -4.48 49.05
CA ALA A 475 -9.56 -5.70 48.99
C ALA A 475 -8.10 -5.49 49.42
N ASP A 476 -7.62 -4.24 49.44
CA ASP A 476 -6.24 -3.93 49.89
C ASP A 476 -6.08 -4.03 51.42
N TYR A 477 -7.21 -4.20 52.14
CA TYR A 477 -7.27 -4.33 53.60
C TYR A 477 -7.73 -5.72 54.07
N ALA A 478 -7.89 -6.68 53.15
CA ALA A 478 -8.39 -8.04 53.44
C ALA A 478 -7.35 -9.11 53.10
#